data_AF-A0A345ZU20-F1
#
_entry.id   AF-A0A345ZU20-F1
#
_cell.length_a   1.000
_cell.length_b   1.000
_cell.length_c   1.000
_cell.angle_alpha   90.00
_cell.angle_beta   90.00
_cell.angle_gamma   90.00
#
_symmetry.space_group_name_H-M   'P 1'
#
loop_
_entity.id
_entity.type
_entity.pdbx_description
1 polymer ?
#
loop_
_entity_poly.entity_id
_entity_poly.type
_entity_poly.pdbx_seq_one_letter_code
_entity_poly.pdbx_strand_id
1 'polypeptide(L)'
;MSRFRNSLATAALIVGTIALAVPANAQCVPDIFPNDWLQQQENLGGHTIDRHVGKTDGQLTQRLINSPNIAAAGSYPASALPDPRYLAAQATIAQGLAPRRQTINNWAATAHANAPRAEELQAAAAIGRVALQTQPANVFDTQTYCVILRANGVGGCRVLTSFPTPALHGYCH
;
A
#
# COMPACT_ATOMS: atom_id res chain seq x y z
N MET A 1 -43.27 -66.06 -24.54
CA MET A 1 -43.16 -65.40 -23.22
C MET A 1 -41.84 -64.63 -23.17
N SER A 2 -41.92 -63.32 -23.42
CA SER A 2 -40.77 -62.42 -23.56
C SER A 2 -40.31 -61.89 -22.19
N ARG A 3 -39.01 -61.94 -21.91
CA ARG A 3 -38.40 -61.48 -20.65
C ARG A 3 -38.06 -59.99 -20.73
N PHE A 4 -38.67 -59.18 -19.87
CA PHE A 4 -38.30 -57.78 -19.66
C PHE A 4 -36.99 -57.69 -18.86
N ARG A 5 -35.99 -56.97 -19.38
CA ARG A 5 -34.76 -56.60 -18.66
C ARG A 5 -34.88 -55.14 -18.23
N ASN A 6 -35.09 -54.91 -16.94
CA ASN A 6 -34.96 -53.60 -16.32
C ASN A 6 -33.49 -53.17 -16.36
N SER A 7 -33.20 -52.01 -16.96
CA SER A 7 -31.89 -51.37 -16.87
C SER A 7 -31.99 -50.22 -15.87
N LEU A 8 -31.31 -50.38 -14.73
CA LEU A 8 -31.07 -49.31 -13.76
C LEU A 8 -29.95 -48.42 -14.32
N ALA A 9 -30.28 -47.15 -14.60
CA ALA A 9 -29.30 -46.14 -14.98
C ALA A 9 -28.73 -45.50 -13.71
N THR A 10 -27.45 -45.76 -13.44
CA THR A 10 -26.68 -45.12 -12.38
C THR A 10 -26.31 -43.71 -12.83
N ALA A 11 -26.89 -42.68 -12.23
CA ALA A 11 -26.51 -41.28 -12.45
C ALA A 11 -25.29 -40.95 -11.57
N ALA A 12 -24.12 -40.76 -12.18
CA ALA A 12 -22.94 -40.24 -11.50
C ALA A 12 -23.02 -38.71 -11.43
N LEU A 13 -23.19 -38.16 -10.24
CA LEU A 13 -23.07 -36.72 -9.96
C LEU A 13 -21.58 -36.33 -9.98
N ILE A 14 -21.15 -35.68 -11.06
CA ILE A 14 -19.83 -35.03 -11.11
C ILE A 14 -19.97 -33.70 -10.37
N VAL A 15 -19.43 -33.64 -9.15
CA VAL A 15 -19.24 -32.37 -8.44
C VAL A 15 -18.04 -31.67 -9.09
N GLY A 16 -18.32 -30.84 -10.09
CA GLY A 16 -17.32 -29.97 -10.71
C GLY A 16 -16.92 -28.88 -9.74
N THR A 17 -15.70 -28.94 -9.20
CA THR A 17 -15.07 -27.81 -8.51
C THR A 17 -14.82 -26.70 -9.53
N ILE A 18 -15.62 -25.64 -9.48
CA ILE A 18 -15.35 -24.42 -10.24
C ILE A 18 -14.13 -23.75 -9.59
N ALA A 19 -12.94 -24.04 -10.12
CA ALA A 19 -11.76 -23.25 -9.84
C ALA A 19 -11.93 -21.89 -10.54
N LEU A 20 -12.20 -20.84 -9.77
CA LEU A 20 -12.14 -19.48 -10.29
C LEU A 20 -10.70 -19.21 -10.71
N ALA A 21 -10.46 -19.12 -12.02
CA ALA A 21 -9.17 -18.72 -12.56
C ALA A 21 -8.87 -17.29 -12.12
N VAL A 22 -8.02 -17.13 -11.10
CA VAL A 22 -7.47 -15.83 -10.72
C VAL A 22 -6.66 -15.35 -11.93
N PRO A 23 -6.90 -14.15 -12.50
CA PRO A 23 -6.09 -13.66 -13.59
C PRO A 23 -4.63 -13.61 -13.11
N ALA A 24 -3.76 -14.31 -13.83
CA ALA A 24 -2.35 -14.52 -13.50
C ALA A 24 -1.48 -13.24 -13.52
N ASN A 25 -2.08 -12.05 -13.51
CA ASN A 25 -1.42 -10.78 -13.81
C ASN A 25 -1.63 -9.70 -12.75
N ALA A 26 -2.26 -10.01 -11.61
CA ALA A 26 -2.41 -9.01 -10.57
C ALA A 26 -1.11 -8.84 -9.77
N GLN A 27 -0.21 -8.00 -10.28
CA GLN A 27 1.11 -7.73 -9.68
C GLN A 27 1.19 -6.26 -9.21
N CYS A 28 0.28 -5.89 -8.31
CA CYS A 28 0.26 -4.58 -7.67
C CYS A 28 1.49 -4.40 -6.75
N VAL A 29 1.76 -5.38 -5.89
CA VAL A 29 2.97 -5.47 -5.09
C VAL A 29 3.90 -6.51 -5.74
N PRO A 30 5.14 -6.14 -6.13
CA PRO A 30 6.04 -7.05 -6.81
C PRO A 30 6.63 -8.10 -5.86
N ASP A 31 7.10 -9.22 -6.40
CA ASP A 31 7.82 -10.25 -5.64
C ASP A 31 9.18 -9.76 -5.14
N ILE A 32 9.87 -9.04 -6.02
CA ILE A 32 11.16 -8.39 -5.75
C ILE A 32 10.98 -6.91 -6.09
N PHE A 33 11.33 -6.04 -5.14
CA PHE A 33 11.28 -4.59 -5.35
C PHE A 33 12.55 -4.13 -6.08
N PRO A 34 12.44 -3.49 -7.25
CA PRO A 34 13.57 -2.81 -7.89
C PRO A 34 14.20 -1.75 -6.98
N ASN A 35 15.49 -1.46 -7.19
CA ASN A 35 16.22 -0.45 -6.40
C ASN A 35 15.66 0.98 -6.56
N ASP A 36 14.99 1.26 -7.67
CA ASP A 36 14.34 2.53 -7.99
C ASP A 36 12.80 2.44 -7.93
N TRP A 37 12.25 1.39 -7.32
CA TRP A 37 10.81 1.10 -7.34
C TRP A 37 9.95 2.28 -6.90
N LEU A 38 10.30 2.97 -5.82
CA LEU A 38 9.53 4.11 -5.32
C LEU A 38 9.56 5.28 -6.31
N GLN A 39 10.70 5.52 -6.97
CA GLN A 39 10.80 6.53 -8.03
C GLN A 39 9.92 6.16 -9.24
N GLN A 40 9.82 4.87 -9.59
CA GLN A 40 8.89 4.41 -10.61
C GLN A 40 7.43 4.68 -10.21
N GLN A 41 7.08 4.53 -8.92
CA GLN A 41 5.74 4.89 -8.43
C GLN A 41 5.45 6.39 -8.59
N GLU A 42 6.43 7.26 -8.31
CA GLU A 42 6.27 8.71 -8.56
C GLU A 42 6.04 9.01 -10.04
N ASN A 43 6.77 8.33 -10.94
CA ASN A 43 6.61 8.49 -12.39
C ASN A 43 5.21 8.04 -12.88
N LEU A 44 4.55 7.15 -12.14
CA LEU A 44 3.17 6.73 -12.39
C LEU A 44 2.12 7.70 -11.78
N GLY A 45 2.56 8.83 -11.24
CA GLY A 45 1.71 9.84 -10.61
C GLY A 45 1.58 9.69 -9.10
N GLY A 46 2.51 8.97 -8.45
CA GLY A 46 2.70 9.02 -7.00
C GLY A 46 3.37 10.33 -6.55
N HIS A 47 3.33 10.61 -5.25
CA HIS A 47 3.88 11.83 -4.68
C HIS A 47 4.42 11.64 -3.25
N THR A 48 4.96 10.45 -2.94
CA THR A 48 5.61 10.13 -1.67
C THR A 48 6.91 10.90 -1.51
N ILE A 49 7.78 10.81 -2.52
CA ILE A 49 9.15 11.36 -2.44
C ILE A 49 9.09 12.88 -2.27
N ASP A 50 8.29 13.55 -3.09
CA ASP A 50 8.20 15.01 -3.05
C ASP A 50 7.62 15.52 -1.72
N ARG A 51 6.57 14.86 -1.21
CA ARG A 51 5.79 15.42 -0.09
C ARG A 51 6.21 14.91 1.28
N HIS A 52 6.90 13.77 1.35
CA HIS A 52 7.07 13.01 2.59
C HIS A 52 8.46 12.42 2.81
N VAL A 53 9.48 12.86 2.05
CA VAL A 53 10.87 12.46 2.28
C VAL A 53 11.73 13.68 2.59
N GLY A 54 12.53 13.58 3.66
CA GLY A 54 13.53 14.58 4.04
C GLY A 54 12.97 15.94 4.46
N LYS A 55 11.72 16.01 4.94
CA LYS A 55 11.16 17.27 5.47
C LYS A 55 11.70 17.55 6.86
N THR A 56 12.06 18.79 7.11
CA THR A 56 12.45 19.27 8.44
C THR A 56 11.23 19.45 9.34
N ASP A 57 11.43 19.46 10.65
CA ASP A 57 10.37 19.74 11.63
C ASP A 57 9.63 21.05 11.32
N GLY A 58 10.36 22.11 10.97
CA GLY A 58 9.77 23.39 10.56
C GLY A 58 8.92 23.29 9.29
N GLN A 59 9.33 22.48 8.30
CA GLN A 59 8.53 22.22 7.10
C GLN A 59 7.26 21.42 7.40
N LEU A 60 7.32 20.48 8.34
CA LEU A 60 6.14 19.73 8.79
C LEU A 60 5.14 20.66 9.50
N THR A 61 5.61 21.48 10.44
CA THR A 61 4.77 22.48 11.12
C THR A 61 4.19 23.49 10.15
N GLN A 62 4.98 24.01 9.20
CA GLN A 62 4.49 24.94 8.18
C GLN A 62 3.41 24.32 7.31
N ARG A 63 3.51 23.02 6.99
CA ARG A 63 2.46 22.31 6.25
C ARG A 63 1.14 22.28 7.02
N LEU A 64 1.17 22.05 8.34
CA LEU A 64 -0.03 22.08 9.18
C LEU A 64 -0.67 23.47 9.24
N ILE A 65 0.13 24.54 9.24
CA ILE A 65 -0.35 25.93 9.17
C ILE A 65 -1.02 26.20 7.82
N ASN A 66 -0.38 25.77 6.73
CA ASN A 66 -0.85 26.03 5.37
C ASN A 66 -2.00 25.11 4.92
N SER A 67 -2.28 24.05 5.67
CA SER A 67 -3.30 23.05 5.35
C SER A 67 -4.12 22.77 6.61
N PRO A 68 -5.07 23.65 6.96
CA PRO A 68 -5.80 23.56 8.23
C PRO A 68 -6.69 22.31 8.34
N ASN A 69 -6.90 21.59 7.25
CA ASN A 69 -7.68 20.36 7.16
C ASN A 69 -6.89 19.08 7.47
N ILE A 70 -5.58 19.16 7.76
CA ILE A 70 -4.79 17.99 8.15
C ILE A 70 -4.35 18.09 9.61
N ALA A 71 -4.61 17.02 10.37
CA ALA A 71 -4.27 16.95 11.80
C ALA A 71 -2.81 16.53 12.06
N ALA A 72 -2.13 15.96 11.06
CA ALA A 72 -0.75 15.52 11.16
C ALA A 72 0.01 15.65 9.83
N ALA A 73 1.33 15.84 9.92
CA ALA A 73 2.23 15.85 8.79
C ALA A 73 3.48 15.03 9.12
N GLY A 74 3.78 14.01 8.33
CA GLY A 74 4.93 13.13 8.55
C GLY A 74 5.93 13.12 7.40
N SER A 75 7.18 12.80 7.72
CA SER A 75 8.26 12.60 6.75
C SER A 75 9.20 11.48 7.14
N TYR A 76 9.51 10.63 6.16
CA TYR A 76 10.65 9.71 6.22
C TYR A 76 11.96 10.49 6.26
N PRO A 77 13.04 9.94 6.84
CA PRO A 77 14.36 10.54 6.74
C PRO A 77 14.84 10.54 5.28
N ALA A 78 15.70 11.51 4.96
CA ALA A 78 16.49 11.42 3.74
C ALA A 78 17.63 10.43 3.95
N SER A 79 17.92 9.60 2.95
CA SER A 79 19.15 8.80 2.92
C SER A 79 20.39 9.68 2.75
N ALA A 80 21.52 9.21 3.28
CA ALA A 80 22.80 9.88 3.12
C ALA A 80 23.35 9.69 1.70
N LEU A 81 24.10 10.68 1.20
CA LEU A 81 24.83 10.54 -0.06
C LEU A 81 25.86 9.40 0.05
N PRO A 82 26.10 8.62 -1.03
CA PRO A 82 25.67 8.84 -2.41
C PRO A 82 24.29 8.28 -2.77
N ASP A 83 23.56 7.72 -1.81
CA ASP A 83 22.28 7.05 -2.09
C ASP A 83 21.19 8.06 -2.50
N PRO A 84 20.22 7.64 -3.32
CA PRO A 84 19.02 8.44 -3.57
C PRO A 84 18.32 8.77 -2.26
N ARG A 85 17.93 10.03 -2.07
CA ARG A 85 17.33 10.55 -0.82
C ARG A 85 16.16 9.73 -0.28
N TYR A 86 15.46 8.98 -1.13
CA TYR A 86 14.25 8.24 -0.81
C TYR A 86 14.47 6.77 -0.45
N LEU A 87 15.72 6.29 -0.43
CA LEU A 87 16.01 4.87 -0.25
C LEU A 87 15.50 4.33 1.10
N ALA A 88 15.58 5.13 2.17
CA ALA A 88 15.00 4.79 3.47
C ALA A 88 13.48 4.59 3.40
N ALA A 89 12.77 5.53 2.76
CA ALA A 89 11.32 5.42 2.56
C ALA A 89 10.95 4.19 1.73
N GLN A 90 11.68 3.92 0.65
CA GLN A 90 11.46 2.75 -0.19
C GLN A 90 11.63 1.45 0.60
N ALA A 91 12.70 1.33 1.38
CA ALA A 91 12.96 0.15 2.20
C ALA A 91 11.82 -0.07 3.21
N THR A 92 11.37 0.97 3.90
CA THR A 92 10.24 0.89 4.84
C THR A 92 8.96 0.44 4.14
N ILE A 93 8.59 1.07 3.02
CA ILE A 93 7.36 0.74 2.29
C ILE A 93 7.42 -0.70 1.75
N ALA A 94 8.54 -1.11 1.17
CA ALA A 94 8.73 -2.45 0.65
C ALA A 94 8.60 -3.52 1.75
N GLN A 95 9.24 -3.29 2.91
CA GLN A 95 9.14 -4.18 4.07
C GLN A 95 7.71 -4.29 4.61
N GLY A 96 6.93 -3.20 4.59
CA GLY A 96 5.53 -3.22 5.02
C GLY A 96 4.58 -3.91 4.06
N LEU A 97 4.79 -3.73 2.76
CA LEU A 97 3.93 -4.26 1.71
C LEU A 97 4.22 -5.73 1.39
N ALA A 98 5.48 -6.18 1.52
CA ALA A 98 5.85 -7.55 1.14
C ALA A 98 5.01 -8.64 1.84
N PRO A 99 4.76 -8.60 3.17
CA PRO A 99 3.89 -9.57 3.84
C PRO A 99 2.42 -9.50 3.43
N ARG A 100 1.98 -8.37 2.84
CA ARG A 100 0.59 -8.11 2.44
C ARG A 100 0.35 -8.33 0.95
N ARG A 101 1.39 -8.73 0.21
CA ARG A 101 1.39 -8.88 -1.25
C ARG A 101 0.17 -9.63 -1.75
N GLN A 102 -0.11 -10.81 -1.20
CA GLN A 102 -1.22 -11.64 -1.67
C GLN A 102 -2.57 -10.92 -1.51
N THR A 103 -2.83 -10.33 -0.34
CA THR A 103 -4.09 -9.61 -0.06
C THR A 103 -4.27 -8.40 -0.96
N ILE A 104 -3.19 -7.63 -1.17
CA ILE A 104 -3.21 -6.43 -2.01
C ILE A 104 -3.38 -6.81 -3.49
N ASN A 105 -2.67 -7.83 -3.96
CA ASN A 105 -2.79 -8.30 -5.34
C ASN A 105 -4.18 -8.87 -5.62
N ASN A 106 -4.76 -9.62 -4.69
CA ASN A 106 -6.15 -10.11 -4.81
C ASN A 106 -7.16 -8.96 -4.90
N TRP A 107 -6.96 -7.88 -4.15
CA TRP A 107 -7.76 -6.67 -4.29
C TRP A 107 -7.58 -6.00 -5.65
N ALA A 108 -6.35 -5.82 -6.09
CA ALA A 108 -6.06 -5.16 -7.36
C ALA A 108 -6.63 -5.94 -8.56
N ALA A 109 -6.73 -7.27 -8.46
CA ALA A 109 -7.31 -8.15 -9.48
C ALA A 109 -8.77 -7.83 -9.83
N THR A 110 -9.55 -7.31 -8.87
CA THR A 110 -10.99 -7.06 -9.04
C THR A 110 -11.38 -5.59 -8.85
N ALA A 111 -10.44 -4.75 -8.40
CA ALA A 111 -10.66 -3.34 -8.19
C ALA A 111 -10.89 -2.58 -9.51
N HIS A 112 -11.88 -1.68 -9.52
CA HIS A 112 -12.06 -0.73 -10.62
C HIS A 112 -10.92 0.28 -10.66
N ALA A 113 -10.72 0.91 -11.82
CA ALA A 113 -9.67 1.92 -11.99
C ALA A 113 -9.79 3.05 -10.95
N ASN A 114 -8.65 3.44 -10.38
CA ASN A 114 -8.50 4.44 -9.32
C ASN A 114 -9.14 4.11 -7.96
N ALA A 115 -9.65 2.89 -7.75
CA ALA A 115 -10.10 2.46 -6.44
C ALA A 115 -8.98 2.68 -5.39
N PRO A 116 -9.25 3.36 -4.26
CA PRO A 116 -8.27 3.54 -3.20
C PRO A 116 -8.12 2.26 -2.37
N ARG A 117 -6.92 2.08 -1.83
CA ARG A 117 -6.68 1.18 -0.71
C ARG A 117 -5.66 1.80 0.22
N ALA A 118 -5.99 1.83 1.51
CA ALA A 118 -5.12 2.31 2.55
C ALA A 118 -4.57 1.12 3.33
N GLU A 119 -3.26 1.12 3.55
CA GLU A 119 -2.57 0.18 4.41
C GLU A 119 -1.94 0.96 5.57
N GLU A 120 -2.50 0.79 6.76
CA GLU A 120 -1.90 1.28 8.00
C GLU A 120 -0.87 0.25 8.49
N LEU A 121 0.37 0.69 8.63
CA LEU A 121 1.54 -0.16 8.79
C LEU A 121 2.38 0.30 9.97
N GLN A 122 3.13 -0.64 10.53
CA GLN A 122 4.08 -0.38 11.60
C GLN A 122 5.42 -1.06 11.28
N ALA A 123 6.51 -0.34 11.47
CA ALA A 123 7.87 -0.83 11.35
C ALA A 123 8.43 -1.27 12.71
N ALA A 124 9.54 -2.02 12.69
CA ALA A 124 10.20 -2.49 13.91
C ALA A 124 10.99 -1.40 14.66
N ALA A 125 11.28 -0.28 14.00
CA ALA A 125 12.04 0.84 14.54
C ALA A 125 11.48 2.16 13.99
N ALA A 126 11.97 3.29 14.51
CA ALA A 126 11.55 4.61 14.04
C ALA A 126 11.88 4.78 12.54
N ILE A 127 10.89 5.22 11.77
CA ILE A 127 10.98 5.37 10.30
C ILE A 127 10.89 6.82 9.84
N GLY A 128 10.80 7.77 10.77
CA GLY A 128 10.64 9.18 10.45
C GLY A 128 10.01 9.96 11.57
N ARG A 129 9.62 11.19 11.24
CA ARG A 129 9.08 12.17 12.19
C ARG A 129 7.70 12.61 11.77
N VAL A 130 6.88 12.97 12.76
CA VAL A 130 5.52 13.47 12.58
C VAL A 130 5.31 14.71 13.42
N ALA A 131 4.74 15.75 12.82
CA ALA A 131 4.18 16.89 13.51
C ALA A 131 2.67 16.73 13.69
N LEU A 132 2.15 17.07 14.87
CA LEU A 132 0.72 17.17 15.16
C LEU A 132 0.23 18.62 15.14
N GLN A 133 -1.02 18.82 14.72
CA GLN A 133 -1.70 20.12 14.73
C GLN A 133 -2.13 20.51 16.16
N THR A 134 -1.15 20.79 17.02
CA THR A 134 -1.31 21.30 18.39
C THR A 134 -0.66 22.67 18.54
N GLN A 135 -0.91 23.37 19.65
CA GLN A 135 -0.27 24.65 19.99
C GLN A 135 0.48 24.53 21.33
N PRO A 136 1.83 24.55 21.35
CA PRO A 136 2.73 24.53 20.19
C PRO A 136 2.65 23.19 19.42
N ALA A 137 3.14 23.17 18.17
CA ALA A 137 3.20 21.95 17.38
C ALA A 137 4.15 20.94 18.04
N ASN A 138 3.69 19.71 18.22
CA ASN A 138 4.50 18.63 18.78
C ASN A 138 5.10 17.79 17.64
N VAL A 139 6.42 17.62 17.63
CA VAL A 139 7.14 16.81 16.63
C VAL A 139 7.89 15.67 17.31
N PHE A 140 7.67 14.44 16.84
CA PHE A 140 8.22 13.23 17.45
C PHE A 140 8.53 12.14 16.41
N ASP A 141 9.41 11.21 16.79
CA ASP A 141 9.71 10.04 15.97
C ASP A 141 8.56 9.03 16.00
N THR A 142 8.30 8.34 14.88
CA THR A 142 7.23 7.34 14.78
C THR A 142 7.70 6.07 14.08
N GLN A 143 6.99 4.97 14.36
CA GLN A 143 7.14 3.67 13.69
C GLN A 143 5.94 3.38 12.78
N THR A 144 4.86 4.15 12.90
CA THR A 144 3.61 3.96 12.16
C THR A 144 3.60 4.82 10.90
N TYR A 145 3.05 4.27 9.83
CA TYR A 145 2.95 4.95 8.55
C TYR A 145 1.77 4.44 7.75
N CYS A 146 1.32 5.25 6.81
CA CYS A 146 0.26 4.92 5.88
C CYS A 146 0.85 4.71 4.48
N VAL A 147 0.31 3.75 3.74
CA VAL A 147 0.50 3.62 2.29
C VAL A 147 -0.86 3.67 1.61
N ILE A 148 -1.05 4.64 0.72
CA ILE A 148 -2.24 4.77 -0.11
C ILE A 148 -1.92 4.27 -1.52
N LEU A 149 -2.65 3.25 -1.94
CA LEU A 149 -2.57 2.62 -3.25
C LEU A 149 -3.75 3.05 -4.12
N ARG A 150 -3.55 3.07 -5.44
CA ARG A 150 -4.61 3.25 -6.44
C ARG A 150 -4.55 2.13 -7.47
N ALA A 151 -5.66 1.40 -7.63
CA ALA A 151 -5.77 0.36 -8.64
C ALA A 151 -5.74 0.97 -10.06
N ASN A 152 -5.19 0.24 -11.03
CA ASN A 152 -5.20 0.65 -12.44
C ASN A 152 -6.40 0.09 -13.23
N GLY A 153 -7.23 -0.77 -12.61
CA GLY A 153 -8.42 -1.37 -13.22
C GLY A 153 -8.15 -2.62 -14.08
N VAL A 154 -6.90 -3.06 -14.18
CA VAL A 154 -6.48 -4.23 -14.98
C VAL A 154 -5.58 -5.20 -14.17
N GLY A 155 -5.76 -5.23 -12.84
CA GLY A 155 -5.01 -6.11 -11.94
C GLY A 155 -3.79 -5.49 -11.27
N GLY A 156 -3.34 -4.30 -11.70
CA GLY A 156 -2.21 -3.60 -11.10
C GLY A 156 -2.63 -2.45 -10.19
N CYS A 157 -1.63 -1.80 -9.60
CA CYS A 157 -1.81 -0.57 -8.84
C CYS A 157 -0.55 0.29 -8.89
N ARG A 158 -0.63 1.48 -8.31
CA ARG A 158 0.53 2.29 -7.92
C ARG A 158 0.43 2.71 -6.46
N VAL A 159 1.57 2.99 -5.84
CA VAL A 159 1.59 3.80 -4.61
C VAL A 159 1.30 5.25 -5.00
N LEU A 160 0.13 5.75 -4.60
CA LEU A 160 -0.19 7.18 -4.75
C LEU A 160 0.63 8.00 -3.78
N THR A 161 0.67 7.58 -2.52
CA THR A 161 1.49 8.24 -1.50
C THR A 161 1.75 7.31 -0.34
N SER A 162 2.82 7.59 0.38
CA SER A 162 3.06 7.04 1.71
C SER A 162 3.61 8.10 2.62
N PHE A 163 3.31 8.01 3.92
CA PHE A 163 3.74 8.99 4.89
C PHE A 163 3.75 8.43 6.31
N PRO A 164 4.72 8.80 7.15
CA PRO A 164 4.66 8.52 8.59
C PRO A 164 3.42 9.14 9.25
N THR A 165 2.86 8.45 10.22
CA THR A 165 1.65 8.86 10.95
C THR A 165 1.87 8.76 12.45
N PRO A 166 1.04 9.44 13.27
CA PRO A 166 0.92 9.10 14.67
C PRO A 166 0.55 7.62 14.85
N ALA A 167 0.83 7.06 16.04
CA ALA A 167 0.47 5.68 16.37
C ALA A 167 -1.05 5.47 16.60
N LEU A 168 -1.83 6.55 16.60
CA LEU A 168 -3.28 6.49 16.71
C LEU A 168 -3.89 6.14 15.35
N HIS A 169 -4.99 5.39 15.36
CA HIS A 169 -5.76 5.11 14.16
C HIS A 169 -6.39 6.38 13.57
N GLY A 170 -6.76 6.31 12.30
CA GLY A 170 -7.53 7.36 11.62
C GLY A 170 -6.69 8.40 10.87
N TYR A 171 -5.37 8.25 10.83
CA TYR A 171 -4.47 9.10 10.02
C TYR A 171 -4.15 8.51 8.64
N CYS A 172 -4.67 7.31 8.32
CA CYS A 172 -4.44 6.65 7.04
C CYS A 172 -5.70 6.65 6.17
N HIS A 173 -5.87 7.70 5.36
CA HIS A 173 -6.99 7.87 4.42
C HIS A 173 -6.64 8.79 3.25
#